data_AF-A0A554VJH6-F1
#
_entry.id   AF-A0A554VJH6-F1
#
_cell.length_a   1.000
_cell.length_b   1.000
_cell.length_c   1.000
_cell.angle_alpha   90.00
_cell.angle_beta   90.00
_cell.angle_gamma   90.00
#
_symmetry.space_group_name_H-M   'P 1'
#
loop_
_entity.id
_entity.type
_entity.pdbx_description
1 polymer ?
#
loop_
_entity_poly.entity_id
_entity_poly.type
_entity_poly.pdbx_seq_one_letter_code
_entity_poly.pdbx_strand_id
1 'polypeptide(L)'
;MNWIYQPWPWYISGPLIALVLFLLLMVGKGFGMSSNLRTMCTLCGAGKTTDFFKFDWKTQRWNLLVALGTIIGGFIAANFLSNDTAVLMNPEVITDLQSKGFIDAGNAYMPDFLFSNEILTDPKGILLLIIGGILVGFGARYAGGCTSGHAISGLSNLQLPSLIAVIGFFIGGLVMIHIIFPLIF
;
A
#
# COMPACT_ATOMS: atom_id res chain seq x y z
N MET A 1 -9.09 2.65 29.33
CA MET A 1 -8.93 1.62 28.29
C MET A 1 -9.17 2.10 26.86
N ASN A 2 -9.61 3.35 26.62
CA ASN A 2 -10.00 3.80 25.27
C ASN A 2 -8.84 4.22 24.34
N TRP A 3 -7.61 4.28 24.85
CA TRP A 3 -6.43 4.76 24.09
C TRP A 3 -5.98 3.81 22.97
N ILE A 4 -6.31 2.53 23.06
CA ILE A 4 -5.98 1.52 22.04
C ILE A 4 -6.84 1.71 20.78
N TYR A 5 -8.06 2.22 20.94
CA TYR A 5 -9.03 2.42 19.85
C TYR A 5 -8.91 3.79 19.17
N GLN A 6 -8.02 4.66 19.66
CA GLN A 6 -7.81 5.99 19.12
C GLN A 6 -6.63 5.97 18.14
N PRO A 7 -6.58 6.87 17.14
CA PRO A 7 -5.42 7.01 16.27
C PRO A 7 -4.17 7.31 17.09
N TRP A 8 -3.12 6.51 16.92
CA TRP A 8 -1.87 6.71 17.64
C TRP A 8 -1.06 7.84 17.01
N PRO A 9 -0.59 8.82 17.81
CA PRO A 9 0.31 9.86 17.34
C PRO A 9 1.55 9.29 16.65
N TRP A 10 2.06 10.03 15.67
CA TRP A 10 3.24 9.65 14.88
C TRP A 10 4.48 9.37 15.74
N TYR A 11 4.62 10.03 16.89
CA TYR A 11 5.74 9.84 17.80
C TYR A 11 5.63 8.55 18.64
N ILE A 12 4.49 7.85 18.61
CA ILE A 12 4.32 6.51 19.19
C ILE A 12 4.47 5.46 18.08
N SER A 13 3.71 5.61 16.99
CA SER A 13 3.71 4.65 15.89
C SER A 13 5.05 4.59 15.17
N GLY A 14 5.74 5.72 15.00
CA GLY A 14 7.07 5.81 14.37
C GLY A 14 8.13 4.95 15.10
N PRO A 15 8.41 5.19 16.39
CA PRO A 15 9.34 4.36 17.15
C PRO A 15 8.96 2.89 17.22
N LEU A 16 7.67 2.55 17.27
CA LEU A 16 7.22 1.15 17.24
C LEU A 16 7.52 0.47 15.90
N ILE A 17 7.25 1.15 14.79
CA ILE A 17 7.62 0.66 13.45
C ILE A 17 9.13 0.49 13.36
N ALA A 18 9.91 1.46 13.84
CA ALA A 18 11.36 1.39 13.87
C ALA A 18 11.87 0.20 14.70
N LEU A 19 11.27 -0.05 15.88
CA LEU A 19 11.60 -1.20 16.73
C LEU A 19 11.31 -2.52 16.02
N VAL A 20 10.14 -2.65 15.37
CA VAL A 20 9.80 -3.85 14.59
C VAL A 20 10.83 -4.06 13.49
N LEU A 21 11.14 -3.03 12.69
CA LEU A 21 12.13 -3.14 11.61
C LEU A 21 13.53 -3.49 12.13
N PHE A 22 13.93 -2.90 13.26
CA PHE A 22 15.21 -3.21 13.91
C PHE A 22 15.27 -4.69 14.33
N LEU A 23 14.22 -5.22 14.96
CA LEU A 23 14.14 -6.63 15.34
C LEU A 23 14.19 -7.54 14.09
N LEU A 24 13.54 -7.16 13.00
CA LEU A 24 13.62 -7.90 11.73
C LEU A 24 15.05 -7.95 11.18
N LEU A 25 15.74 -6.80 11.19
CA LEU A 25 17.13 -6.72 10.75
C LEU A 25 18.06 -7.57 11.63
N MET A 26 17.86 -7.60 12.96
CA MET A 26 18.65 -8.44 13.87
C MET A 26 18.52 -9.93 13.57
N VAL A 27 17.36 -10.38 13.10
CA VAL A 27 17.12 -11.79 12.71
C VAL A 27 17.53 -12.06 11.25
N GLY A 28 18.14 -11.08 10.57
CA GLY A 28 18.55 -11.18 9.17
C GLY A 28 17.36 -11.27 8.21
N LYS A 29 16.21 -10.72 8.61
CA LYS A 29 14.97 -10.73 7.82
C LYS A 29 14.70 -9.36 7.22
N GLY A 30 14.36 -9.33 5.94
CA GLY A 30 13.95 -8.10 5.24
C GLY A 30 12.45 -7.81 5.39
N PHE A 31 12.08 -6.55 5.21
CA PHE A 31 10.69 -6.11 5.09
C PHE A 31 10.39 -5.78 3.62
N GLY A 32 9.66 -6.66 2.93
CA GLY A 32 9.35 -6.49 1.51
C GLY A 32 7.98 -7.04 1.13
N MET A 33 7.12 -6.18 0.56
CA MET A 33 5.79 -6.57 0.10
C MET A 33 5.73 -6.95 -1.38
N SER A 34 6.41 -6.22 -2.26
CA SER A 34 6.34 -6.47 -3.72
C SER A 34 6.93 -7.82 -4.15
N SER A 35 7.86 -8.38 -3.38
CA SER A 35 8.39 -9.72 -3.59
C SER A 35 7.30 -10.80 -3.43
N ASN A 36 6.26 -10.55 -2.64
CA ASN A 36 5.16 -11.49 -2.43
C ASN A 36 4.30 -11.64 -3.69
N LEU A 37 4.02 -10.55 -4.39
CA LEU A 37 3.28 -10.61 -5.67
C LEU A 37 4.03 -11.45 -6.72
N ARG A 38 5.36 -11.25 -6.84
CA ARG A 38 6.21 -12.09 -7.70
C ARG A 38 6.17 -13.56 -7.28
N THR A 39 6.22 -13.82 -5.97
CA THR A 39 6.16 -15.17 -5.40
C THR A 39 4.83 -15.85 -5.70
N MET A 40 3.71 -15.13 -5.58
CA MET A 40 2.39 -15.62 -5.97
C MET A 40 2.33 -15.95 -7.47
N CYS A 41 2.85 -15.09 -8.35
CA CYS A 41 2.91 -15.40 -9.78
C CYS A 41 3.72 -16.68 -10.07
N THR A 42 4.86 -16.87 -9.40
CA THR A 42 5.65 -18.10 -9.51
C THR A 42 4.89 -19.34 -9.03
N LEU A 43 4.17 -19.24 -7.91
CA LEU A 43 3.32 -20.33 -7.39
C LEU A 43 2.17 -20.68 -8.35
N CYS A 44 1.58 -19.67 -9.01
CA CYS A 44 0.56 -19.86 -10.04
C CYS A 44 1.11 -20.40 -11.38
N GLY A 45 2.41 -20.68 -11.47
CA GLY A 45 3.01 -21.33 -12.63
C GLY A 45 3.59 -20.38 -13.68
N ALA A 46 3.72 -19.08 -13.41
CA ALA A 46 4.35 -18.12 -14.33
C ALA A 46 5.84 -18.44 -14.63
N GLY A 47 6.47 -19.29 -13.82
CA GLY A 47 7.80 -19.83 -14.10
C GLY A 47 7.86 -20.69 -15.39
N LYS A 48 6.72 -21.15 -15.91
CA LYS A 48 6.67 -21.84 -17.21
C LYS A 48 6.71 -20.89 -18.40
N THR A 49 6.33 -19.61 -18.22
CA THR A 49 6.23 -18.64 -19.31
C THR A 49 7.43 -17.70 -19.37
N THR A 50 8.05 -17.35 -18.24
CA THR A 50 9.18 -16.43 -18.21
C THR A 50 10.26 -16.86 -17.21
N ASP A 51 11.52 -16.62 -17.57
CA ASP A 51 12.66 -16.91 -16.68
C ASP A 51 12.68 -16.03 -15.44
N PHE A 52 12.05 -14.85 -15.48
CA PHE A 52 11.94 -13.97 -14.33
C PHE A 52 11.19 -14.62 -13.16
N PHE A 53 10.22 -15.50 -13.42
CA PHE A 53 9.48 -16.22 -12.38
C PHE A 53 10.11 -17.57 -12.02
N LYS A 54 11.19 -17.98 -12.68
CA LYS A 54 11.94 -19.19 -12.35
C LYS A 54 12.91 -18.93 -11.20
N PHE A 55 12.40 -18.98 -9.98
CA PHE A 55 13.22 -18.94 -8.78
C PHE A 55 12.62 -19.85 -7.69
N ASP A 56 13.43 -20.25 -6.72
CA ASP A 56 12.92 -21.00 -5.57
C ASP A 56 12.12 -20.07 -4.64
N TRP A 57 10.79 -20.15 -4.74
CA TRP A 57 9.86 -19.40 -3.92
C TRP A 57 10.06 -19.65 -2.41
N LYS A 58 10.63 -20.80 -2.01
CA LYS A 58 10.86 -21.12 -0.60
C LYS A 58 11.84 -20.15 0.06
N THR A 59 12.71 -19.50 -0.73
CA THR A 59 13.60 -18.43 -0.25
C THR A 59 12.83 -17.21 0.24
N GLN A 60 11.58 -17.02 -0.19
CA GLN A 60 10.72 -15.88 0.16
C GLN A 60 9.65 -16.21 1.21
N ARG A 61 9.71 -17.38 1.88
CA ARG A 61 8.74 -17.79 2.92
C ARG A 61 8.51 -16.74 4.00
N TRP A 62 9.57 -16.05 4.39
CA TRP A 62 9.48 -14.99 5.38
C TRP A 62 8.57 -13.84 4.92
N ASN A 63 8.72 -13.39 3.68
CA ASN A 63 7.90 -12.29 3.14
C ASN A 63 6.42 -12.69 3.05
N LEU A 64 6.13 -13.96 2.76
CA LEU A 64 4.76 -14.49 2.75
C LEU A 64 4.13 -14.48 4.15
N LEU A 65 4.89 -14.83 5.19
CA LEU A 65 4.44 -14.72 6.58
C LEU A 65 4.14 -13.27 6.96
N VAL A 66 4.99 -12.32 6.53
CA VAL A 66 4.75 -10.89 6.73
C VAL A 66 3.47 -10.44 6.03
N ALA A 67 3.26 -10.83 4.77
CA ALA A 67 2.01 -10.51 4.06
C ALA A 67 0.77 -11.06 4.76
N LEU A 68 0.80 -12.33 5.17
CA LEU A 68 -0.30 -12.93 5.91
C LEU A 68 -0.55 -12.21 7.24
N GLY A 69 0.51 -11.89 7.98
CA GLY A 69 0.44 -11.13 9.22
C GLY A 69 -0.19 -9.76 9.02
N THR A 70 0.13 -9.05 7.94
CA THR A 70 -0.51 -7.76 7.63
C THR A 70 -1.97 -7.88 7.24
N ILE A 71 -2.38 -8.96 6.57
CA ILE A 71 -3.79 -9.22 6.26
C ILE A 71 -4.58 -9.47 7.55
N ILE A 72 -4.07 -10.34 8.42
CA ILE A 72 -4.69 -10.64 9.71
C ILE A 72 -4.74 -9.40 10.59
N GLY A 73 -3.62 -8.67 10.68
CA GLY A 73 -3.53 -7.42 11.44
C GLY A 73 -4.50 -6.36 10.95
N GLY A 74 -4.62 -6.18 9.62
CA GLY A 74 -5.59 -5.28 9.01
C GLY A 74 -7.03 -5.68 9.27
N PHE A 75 -7.35 -6.98 9.20
CA PHE A 75 -8.68 -7.49 9.53
C PHE A 75 -9.05 -7.26 11.00
N ILE A 76 -8.13 -7.53 11.92
CA ILE A 76 -8.34 -7.30 13.35
C ILE A 76 -8.51 -5.80 13.62
N ALA A 77 -7.66 -4.97 13.00
CA ALA A 77 -7.73 -3.51 13.11
C ALA A 77 -9.11 -2.99 12.67
N ALA A 78 -9.54 -3.37 11.46
CA ALA A 78 -10.77 -2.88 10.86
C ALA A 78 -12.04 -3.31 11.61
N ASN A 79 -12.10 -4.53 12.16
CA ASN A 79 -13.31 -5.07 12.77
C ASN A 79 -13.39 -4.88 14.30
N PHE A 80 -12.24 -4.83 14.99
CA PHE A 80 -12.21 -4.86 16.46
C PHE A 80 -11.55 -3.65 17.10
N LEU A 81 -10.72 -2.87 16.38
CA LEU A 81 -9.95 -1.76 16.96
C LEU A 81 -10.38 -0.38 16.43
N SER A 82 -11.03 -0.31 15.26
CA SER A 82 -11.53 0.96 14.70
C SER A 82 -12.96 1.25 15.15
N ASN A 83 -13.13 2.19 16.08
CA ASN A 83 -14.46 2.61 16.56
C ASN A 83 -15.08 3.75 15.74
N ASP A 84 -14.25 4.64 15.19
CA ASP A 84 -14.68 5.71 14.28
C ASP A 84 -14.18 5.40 12.88
N THR A 85 -15.10 5.29 11.93
CA THR A 85 -14.78 5.08 10.51
C THR A 85 -14.36 6.38 9.84
N ALA A 86 -14.78 7.54 10.35
CA ALA A 86 -14.49 8.83 9.74
C ALA A 86 -13.07 9.33 10.07
N VAL A 87 -12.31 9.68 9.04
CA VAL A 87 -11.02 10.38 9.21
C VAL A 87 -11.28 11.87 9.39
N LEU A 88 -10.68 12.46 10.43
CA LEU A 88 -10.66 13.91 10.61
C LEU A 88 -9.94 14.58 9.42
N MET A 89 -10.69 15.21 8.53
CA MET A 89 -10.20 15.91 7.35
C MET A 89 -10.54 17.40 7.40
N ASN A 90 -9.76 18.22 6.68
CA ASN A 90 -10.06 19.64 6.52
C ASN A 90 -11.40 19.80 5.75
N PRO A 91 -12.34 20.64 6.25
CA PRO A 91 -13.61 20.92 5.56
C PRO A 91 -13.47 21.31 4.08
N GLU A 92 -12.41 22.02 3.70
CA GLU A 92 -12.16 22.40 2.31
C GLU A 92 -11.90 21.17 1.42
N VAL A 93 -11.16 20.18 1.94
CA VAL A 93 -10.87 18.92 1.24
C VAL A 93 -12.13 18.08 1.11
N ILE A 94 -12.98 18.05 2.14
CA ILE A 94 -14.26 17.35 2.08
C ILE A 94 -15.13 17.95 0.97
N THR A 95 -15.21 19.28 0.90
CA THR A 95 -15.99 19.99 -0.12
C THR A 95 -15.46 19.74 -1.52
N ASP A 96 -14.13 19.77 -1.72
CA ASP A 96 -13.51 19.47 -3.01
C ASP A 96 -13.77 18.02 -3.43
N LEU A 97 -13.59 17.04 -2.54
CA LEU A 97 -13.85 15.63 -2.82
C LEU A 97 -15.32 15.35 -3.14
N GLN A 98 -16.25 15.97 -2.42
CA GLN A 98 -17.69 15.86 -2.71
C GLN A 98 -18.03 16.45 -4.07
N SER A 99 -17.38 17.56 -4.48
CA SER A 99 -17.57 18.13 -5.82
C SER A 99 -17.12 17.20 -6.96
N LYS A 100 -16.20 16.26 -6.66
CA LYS A 100 -15.67 15.24 -7.59
C LYS A 100 -16.40 13.89 -7.49
N GLY A 101 -17.54 13.85 -6.79
CA GLY A 101 -18.38 12.65 -6.68
C GLY A 101 -18.05 11.72 -5.50
N PHE A 102 -17.17 12.09 -4.58
CA PHE A 102 -16.90 11.33 -3.36
C PHE A 102 -17.78 11.80 -2.20
N ILE A 103 -19.02 11.31 -2.17
CA ILE A 103 -20.06 11.71 -1.20
C ILE A 103 -19.68 11.30 0.23
N ASP A 104 -18.95 10.19 0.38
CA ASP A 104 -18.57 9.62 1.68
C ASP A 104 -17.35 10.32 2.31
N ALA A 105 -16.79 11.33 1.64
CA ALA A 105 -15.65 12.10 2.15
C ALA A 105 -16.00 12.72 3.51
N GLY A 106 -15.25 12.31 4.55
CA GLY A 106 -15.46 12.76 5.93
C GLY A 106 -16.43 11.90 6.76
N ASN A 107 -17.11 10.93 6.16
CA ASN A 107 -18.00 9.98 6.84
C ASN A 107 -17.40 8.57 6.93
N ALA A 108 -16.63 8.18 5.92
CA ALA A 108 -15.95 6.89 5.85
C ALA A 108 -14.42 7.05 5.77
N TYR A 109 -13.70 5.97 6.09
CA TYR A 109 -12.23 5.94 6.06
C TYR A 109 -11.71 5.92 4.62
N MET A 110 -12.46 5.25 3.76
CA MET A 110 -12.19 5.06 2.35
C MET A 110 -13.50 5.24 1.58
N PRO A 111 -13.46 5.63 0.29
CA PRO A 111 -14.67 5.81 -0.49
C PRO A 111 -15.34 4.47 -0.77
N ASP A 112 -16.59 4.30 -0.32
CA ASP A 112 -17.29 3.02 -0.35
C ASP A 112 -17.45 2.48 -1.76
N PHE A 113 -17.65 3.38 -2.74
CA PHE A 113 -17.74 3.00 -4.15
C PHE A 113 -16.54 2.18 -4.65
N LEU A 114 -15.29 2.55 -4.29
CA LEU A 114 -14.09 1.86 -4.80
C LEU A 114 -13.84 0.51 -4.12
N PHE A 115 -14.42 0.29 -2.93
CA PHE A 115 -14.17 -0.90 -2.10
C PHE A 115 -15.39 -1.81 -1.96
N SER A 116 -16.55 -1.40 -2.48
CA SER A 116 -17.78 -2.20 -2.51
C SER A 116 -17.82 -3.12 -3.74
N ASN A 117 -18.75 -4.08 -3.72
CA ASN A 117 -18.99 -4.96 -4.88
C ASN A 117 -19.60 -4.22 -6.08
N GLU A 118 -20.09 -2.99 -5.89
CA GLU A 118 -20.69 -2.19 -6.96
C GLU A 118 -19.66 -1.81 -8.03
N ILE A 119 -18.39 -1.63 -7.64
CA ILE A 119 -17.29 -1.34 -8.56
C ILE A 119 -17.13 -2.41 -9.64
N LEU A 120 -17.50 -3.67 -9.35
CA LEU A 120 -17.42 -4.78 -10.29
C LEU A 120 -18.50 -4.73 -11.39
N THR A 121 -19.46 -3.82 -11.26
CA THR A 121 -20.49 -3.58 -12.27
C THR A 121 -20.24 -2.29 -13.06
N ASP A 122 -19.39 -1.39 -12.55
CA ASP A 122 -19.03 -0.14 -13.23
C ASP A 122 -17.82 -0.33 -14.18
N PRO A 123 -18.00 -0.20 -15.51
CA PRO A 123 -16.90 -0.37 -16.46
C PRO A 123 -15.75 0.61 -16.26
N LYS A 124 -16.05 1.84 -15.82
CA LYS A 124 -15.02 2.88 -15.60
C LYS A 124 -14.15 2.53 -14.39
N GLY A 125 -14.78 2.12 -13.29
CA GLY A 125 -14.12 1.68 -12.07
C GLY A 125 -13.21 0.47 -12.29
N ILE A 126 -13.70 -0.55 -12.99
CA ILE A 126 -12.88 -1.72 -13.36
C ILE A 126 -11.67 -1.29 -14.21
N LEU A 127 -11.86 -0.44 -15.21
CA LEU A 127 -10.78 0.03 -16.06
C LEU A 127 -9.72 0.78 -15.25
N LEU A 128 -10.14 1.65 -14.33
CA LEU A 128 -9.24 2.37 -13.41
C LEU A 128 -8.44 1.41 -12.53
N LEU A 129 -9.08 0.41 -11.93
CA LEU A 129 -8.40 -0.59 -11.09
C LEU A 129 -7.40 -1.44 -11.88
N ILE A 130 -7.76 -1.87 -13.09
CA ILE A 130 -6.88 -2.66 -13.95
C ILE A 130 -5.66 -1.84 -14.38
N ILE A 131 -5.89 -0.63 -14.92
CA ILE A 131 -4.81 0.24 -15.38
C ILE A 131 -3.92 0.63 -14.19
N GLY A 132 -4.52 1.02 -13.07
CA GLY A 132 -3.79 1.36 -11.84
C GLY A 132 -2.93 0.19 -11.35
N GLY A 133 -3.50 -1.02 -11.29
CA GLY A 133 -2.77 -2.23 -10.91
C GLY A 133 -1.59 -2.54 -11.84
N ILE A 134 -1.77 -2.40 -13.15
CA ILE A 134 -0.70 -2.58 -14.14
C ILE A 134 0.42 -1.55 -13.94
N LEU A 135 0.07 -0.27 -13.79
CA LEU A 135 1.05 0.80 -13.59
C LEU A 135 1.82 0.62 -12.28
N VAL A 136 1.16 0.26 -11.19
CA VAL A 136 1.80 -0.03 -9.89
C VAL A 136 2.72 -1.24 -10.00
N GLY A 137 2.26 -2.33 -10.60
CA GLY A 137 3.06 -3.55 -10.76
C GLY A 137 4.29 -3.31 -11.65
N PHE A 138 4.11 -2.63 -12.78
CA PHE A 138 5.19 -2.25 -13.68
C PHE A 138 6.19 -1.31 -12.98
N GLY A 139 5.70 -0.25 -12.35
CA GLY A 139 6.52 0.75 -11.67
C GLY A 139 7.34 0.15 -10.52
N ALA A 140 6.73 -0.67 -9.67
CA ALA A 140 7.43 -1.36 -8.60
C ALA A 140 8.53 -2.29 -9.13
N ARG A 141 8.31 -2.92 -10.29
CA ARG A 141 9.34 -3.75 -10.92
C ARG A 141 10.45 -2.92 -11.54
N TYR A 142 10.10 -1.83 -12.23
CA TYR A 142 11.04 -0.92 -12.88
C TYR A 142 11.97 -0.26 -11.85
N ALA A 143 11.44 0.17 -10.70
CA ALA A 143 12.21 0.71 -9.60
C ALA A 143 13.04 -0.35 -8.83
N GLY A 144 12.72 -1.63 -9.00
CA GLY A 144 13.36 -2.71 -8.25
C GLY A 144 12.82 -2.90 -6.83
N GLY A 145 11.67 -2.29 -6.51
CA GLY A 145 11.05 -2.32 -5.20
C GLY A 145 9.80 -1.45 -5.13
N CYS A 146 9.02 -1.59 -4.06
CA CYS A 146 7.88 -0.73 -3.75
C CYS A 146 8.22 0.22 -2.58
N THR A 147 7.24 0.99 -2.10
CA THR A 147 7.40 1.91 -0.96
C THR A 147 7.96 1.22 0.28
N SER A 148 7.55 -0.02 0.60
CA SER A 148 8.11 -0.74 1.75
C SER A 148 9.60 -1.06 1.58
N GLY A 149 10.04 -1.35 0.35
CA GLY A 149 11.44 -1.66 0.05
C GLY A 149 12.32 -0.41 0.02
N HIS A 150 11.89 0.64 -0.69
CA HIS A 150 12.69 1.85 -0.86
C HIS A 150 12.51 2.87 0.27
N ALA A 151 11.27 3.21 0.63
CA ALA A 151 11.01 4.28 1.61
C ALA A 151 11.27 3.83 3.05
N ILE A 152 10.89 2.60 3.40
CA ILE A 152 11.10 2.07 4.75
C ILE A 152 12.51 1.49 4.87
N SER A 153 12.81 0.37 4.20
CA SER A 153 14.12 -0.28 4.38
C SER A 153 15.27 0.44 3.68
N GLY A 154 15.06 0.94 2.46
CA GLY A 154 16.12 1.51 1.62
C GLY A 154 16.65 2.85 2.14
N LEU A 155 15.77 3.78 2.51
CA LEU A 155 16.15 5.06 3.11
C LEU A 155 16.77 4.88 4.50
N SER A 156 16.28 3.96 5.33
CA SER A 156 16.92 3.64 6.61
C SER A 156 18.35 3.11 6.45
N ASN A 157 18.65 2.45 5.32
CA ASN A 157 19.99 2.02 4.96
C ASN A 157 20.79 3.05 4.14
N LEU A 158 20.30 4.29 4.03
CA LEU A 158 20.93 5.40 3.30
C LEU A 158 21.25 5.09 1.83
N GLN A 159 20.43 4.26 1.18
CA GLN A 159 20.63 3.88 -0.21
C GLN A 159 20.23 5.01 -1.15
N LEU A 160 21.20 5.56 -1.89
CA LEU A 160 20.95 6.59 -2.91
C LEU A 160 19.93 6.17 -3.98
N PRO A 161 19.96 4.93 -4.53
CA PRO A 161 18.94 4.48 -5.47
C PRO A 161 17.53 4.53 -4.88
N SER A 162 17.39 4.21 -3.60
CA SER A 162 16.11 4.26 -2.88
C SER A 162 15.63 5.69 -2.68
N LEU A 163 16.54 6.64 -2.42
CA LEU A 163 16.18 8.06 -2.37
C LEU A 163 15.63 8.57 -3.69
N ILE A 164 16.29 8.24 -4.80
CA ILE A 164 15.83 8.61 -6.15
C ILE A 164 14.45 8.00 -6.44
N ALA A 165 14.27 6.70 -6.13
CA ALA A 165 12.98 6.02 -6.31
C ALA A 165 11.86 6.69 -5.50
N VAL A 166 12.12 7.04 -4.24
CA VAL A 166 11.13 7.68 -3.36
C VAL A 166 10.76 9.07 -3.87
N ILE A 167 11.73 9.89 -4.29
CA ILE A 167 11.45 11.20 -4.90
C ILE A 167 10.54 11.01 -6.13
N GLY A 168 10.85 10.03 -6.98
CA GLY A 168 10.00 9.68 -8.12
C GLY A 168 8.58 9.26 -7.73
N PHE A 169 8.42 8.46 -6.67
CA PHE A 169 7.10 8.06 -6.16
C PHE A 169 6.27 9.27 -5.69
N PHE A 170 6.90 10.21 -4.98
CA PHE A 170 6.23 11.44 -4.54
C PHE A 170 5.83 12.33 -5.72
N ILE A 171 6.71 12.53 -6.71
CA ILE A 171 6.39 13.27 -7.92
C ILE A 171 5.22 12.61 -8.67
N GLY A 172 5.24 11.29 -8.83
CA GLY A 172 4.16 10.53 -9.44
C GLY A 172 2.84 10.68 -8.70
N GLY A 173 2.85 10.63 -7.36
CA GLY A 173 1.68 10.87 -6.53
C GLY A 173 1.13 12.29 -6.67
N LEU A 174 2.01 13.30 -6.71
CA LEU A 174 1.62 14.69 -6.92
C LEU A 174 1.01 14.93 -8.31
N VAL A 175 1.58 14.33 -9.36
CA VAL A 175 1.02 14.35 -10.71
C VAL A 175 -0.34 13.65 -10.74
N MET A 176 -0.46 12.50 -10.07
CA MET A 176 -1.72 11.78 -9.99
C MET A 176 -2.81 12.65 -9.35
N ILE A 177 -2.56 13.27 -8.19
CA ILE A 177 -3.60 14.03 -7.48
C ILE A 177 -3.92 15.40 -8.11
N HIS A 178 -2.94 16.12 -8.66
CA HIS A 178 -3.17 17.47 -9.19
C HIS A 178 -3.56 17.49 -10.67
N ILE A 179 -3.14 16.48 -11.45
CA ILE A 179 -3.33 16.49 -12.90
C ILE A 179 -4.29 15.38 -13.31
N ILE A 180 -4.04 14.13 -12.93
CA ILE A 180 -4.81 13.00 -13.46
C ILE A 180 -6.15 12.86 -12.74
N PHE A 181 -6.17 12.98 -11.41
CA PHE A 181 -7.34 12.75 -10.57
C PHE A 181 -8.53 13.65 -10.96
N PRO A 182 -8.36 14.98 -11.18
CA PRO A 182 -9.46 15.85 -11.63
C PRO A 182 -9.93 15.59 -13.07
N LEU A 183 -9.18 14.82 -13.87
CA LEU A 183 -9.58 14.44 -15.23
C LEU A 183 -10.38 13.13 -15.24
N ILE A 184 -10.15 12.26 -14.26
CA ILE A 184 -10.85 10.97 -14.15
C ILE A 184 -12.07 11.05 -13.23
N PHE A 185 -12.12 11.99 -12.28
CA PHE A 185 -13.23 12.24 -11.36
C PHE A 185 -13.61 13.72 -11.40
#